data_AF-A0A3M1ZB48-F1
#
_entry.id   AF-A0A3M1ZB48-F1
#
_cell.length_a   1.000
_cell.length_b   1.000
_cell.length_c   1.000
_cell.angle_alpha   90.00
_cell.angle_beta   90.00
_cell.angle_gamma   90.00
#
_symmetry.space_group_name_H-M   'P 1'
#
loop_
_entity.id
_entity.type
_entity.pdbx_description
1 polymer ?
#
loop_
_entity_poly.entity_id
_entity_poly.type
_entity_poly.pdbx_seq_one_letter_code
_entity_poly.pdbx_strand_id
1 'polypeptide(L)'
;MRDWHQPCLPLVDDAALRMERIIRGMVLDDAVQFGGWRVEYLYLERGYRHYRVEYRGMIVGNVDIIISRRFREYQRELAIWLVSKGANPARVVYRRARTPLNGMRRGIPRWNGLVFVPK
;
A
#
# COMPACT_ATOMS: atom_id res chain seq x y z
N MET A 1 25.09 5.64 9.14
CA MET A 1 24.20 4.49 8.92
C MET A 1 23.48 4.26 10.24
N ARG A 2 22.13 4.34 10.28
CA ARG A 2 21.38 4.05 11.51
C ARG A 2 20.58 2.78 11.28
N ASP A 3 20.93 1.79 12.07
CA ASP A 3 20.32 0.49 12.20
C ASP A 3 18.85 0.60 12.60
N TRP A 4 17.98 0.01 11.80
CA TRP A 4 16.56 -0.16 12.10
C TRP A 4 16.37 -1.42 12.95
N HIS A 5 16.91 -1.41 14.15
CA HIS A 5 16.43 -2.25 15.25
C HIS A 5 15.55 -1.40 16.14
N GLN A 6 14.32 -1.15 15.70
CA GLN A 6 13.26 -0.76 16.63
C GLN A 6 12.45 -2.02 16.96
N PRO A 7 12.33 -2.39 18.24
CA PRO A 7 11.67 -3.63 18.62
C PRO A 7 10.24 -3.60 18.12
N CYS A 8 9.87 -4.64 17.37
CA CYS A 8 8.52 -4.92 16.95
C CYS A 8 7.63 -5.01 18.20
N LEU A 9 6.97 -3.92 18.57
CA LEU A 9 5.99 -3.94 19.66
C LEU A 9 4.88 -4.93 19.26
N PRO A 10 4.55 -5.91 20.12
CA PRO A 10 3.44 -6.82 19.89
C PRO A 10 2.16 -6.10 20.31
N LEU A 11 1.75 -5.09 19.53
CA LEU A 11 0.39 -4.63 19.55
C LEU A 11 -0.27 -5.15 18.29
N VAL A 12 -1.06 -6.20 18.49
CA VAL A 12 -2.17 -6.54 17.62
C VAL A 12 -3.12 -5.34 17.68
N ASP A 13 -2.75 -4.24 17.05
CA ASP A 13 -3.56 -3.04 16.98
C ASP A 13 -4.75 -3.39 16.08
N ASP A 14 -5.95 -3.36 16.66
CA ASP A 14 -7.19 -3.62 15.94
C ASP A 14 -7.30 -2.78 14.67
N ALA A 15 -6.69 -1.59 14.66
CA ALA A 15 -6.60 -0.76 13.46
C ALA A 15 -5.75 -1.43 12.37
N ALA A 16 -4.58 -1.98 12.70
CA ALA A 16 -3.72 -2.67 11.73
C ALA A 16 -4.38 -3.94 11.18
N LEU A 17 -5.07 -4.72 12.03
CA LEU A 17 -5.83 -5.88 11.58
C LEU A 17 -7.01 -5.51 10.67
N ARG A 18 -7.76 -4.46 11.02
CA ARG A 18 -8.86 -3.96 10.17
C ARG A 18 -8.32 -3.44 8.84
N MET A 19 -7.23 -2.68 8.86
CA MET A 19 -6.55 -2.20 7.66
C MET A 19 -6.10 -3.37 6.79
N GLU A 20 -5.47 -4.40 7.37
CA GLU A 20 -5.05 -5.60 6.65
C GLU A 20 -6.25 -6.28 5.97
N ARG A 21 -7.36 -6.47 6.68
CA ARG A 21 -8.58 -7.07 6.10
C ARG A 21 -9.12 -6.27 4.90
N ILE A 22 -9.11 -4.94 4.99
CA ILE A 22 -9.55 -4.07 3.89
C ILE A 22 -8.61 -4.22 2.69
N ILE A 23 -7.29 -4.11 2.90
CA ILE A 23 -6.28 -4.25 1.84
C ILE A 23 -6.35 -5.64 1.18
N ARG A 24 -6.61 -6.68 1.97
CA ARG A 24 -6.80 -8.06 1.49
C ARG A 24 -8.07 -8.27 0.70
N GLY A 25 -9.12 -7.51 1.00
CA GLY A 25 -10.39 -7.55 0.29
C GLY A 25 -10.38 -6.82 -1.05
N MET A 26 -9.34 -6.03 -1.34
CA MET A 26 -9.23 -5.32 -2.61
C MET A 26 -9.07 -6.28 -3.79
N VAL A 27 -9.86 -6.05 -4.84
CA VAL A 27 -9.66 -6.65 -6.15
C VAL A 27 -8.84 -5.74 -7.05
N LEU A 28 -8.35 -6.27 -8.16
CA LEU A 28 -7.56 -5.49 -9.11
C LEU A 28 -8.39 -4.33 -9.67
N ASP A 29 -7.73 -3.19 -9.84
CA ASP A 29 -8.31 -1.89 -10.17
C ASP A 29 -9.22 -1.29 -9.08
N ASP A 30 -9.20 -1.84 -7.86
CA ASP A 30 -9.79 -1.18 -6.70
C ASP A 30 -8.93 -0.04 -6.17
N ALA A 31 -9.61 0.89 -5.51
CA ALA A 31 -9.02 1.84 -4.62
C ALA A 31 -9.79 1.94 -3.32
N VAL A 32 -9.06 2.08 -2.22
CA VAL A 32 -9.61 2.38 -0.90
C VAL A 32 -9.07 3.73 -0.43
N GLN A 33 -9.92 4.54 0.18
CA GLN A 33 -9.55 5.84 0.69
C GLN A 33 -9.83 5.93 2.19
N PHE A 34 -8.85 6.42 2.95
CA PHE A 34 -8.90 6.61 4.40
C PHE A 34 -8.58 8.07 4.72
N GLY A 35 -9.60 8.93 4.68
CA GLY A 35 -9.42 10.37 4.76
C GLY A 35 -8.50 10.90 3.65
N GLY A 36 -7.32 11.40 4.02
CA GLY A 36 -6.30 11.88 3.08
C GLY A 36 -5.51 10.78 2.38
N TRP A 37 -5.55 9.54 2.86
CA TRP A 37 -4.82 8.42 2.27
C TRP A 37 -5.64 7.73 1.19
N ARG A 38 -5.00 7.29 0.12
CA ARG A 38 -5.61 6.45 -0.91
C ARG A 38 -4.66 5.32 -1.27
N VAL A 39 -5.17 4.11 -1.32
CA VAL A 39 -4.42 2.93 -1.75
C VAL A 39 -5.13 2.35 -2.95
N GLU A 40 -4.39 2.05 -4.01
CA GLU A 40 -4.89 1.45 -5.24
C GLU A 40 -4.20 0.11 -5.44
N TYR A 41 -4.92 -0.89 -5.95
CA TYR A 41 -4.38 -2.20 -6.27
C TYR A 41 -4.43 -2.41 -7.78
N LEU A 42 -3.27 -2.55 -8.42
CA LEU A 42 -3.10 -2.34 -9.85
C LEU A 42 -2.27 -3.45 -10.50
N TYR A 43 -2.42 -3.61 -11.82
CA TYR A 43 -1.48 -4.36 -12.67
C TYR A 43 -0.39 -3.45 -13.25
N LEU A 44 0.86 -3.90 -13.19
CA LEU A 44 1.94 -3.42 -14.03
C LEU A 44 1.89 -4.13 -15.39
N GLU A 45 2.34 -3.46 -16.45
CA GLU A 45 2.40 -4.00 -17.82
C GLU A 45 3.18 -5.31 -17.96
N ARG A 46 4.03 -5.65 -16.99
CA ARG A 46 4.79 -6.91 -16.98
C ARG A 46 4.05 -8.06 -16.28
N GLY A 47 2.75 -7.89 -16.02
CA GLY A 47 1.91 -8.89 -15.34
C GLY A 47 2.03 -8.91 -13.82
N TYR A 48 2.92 -8.11 -13.24
CA TYR A 48 3.08 -7.99 -11.79
C TYR A 48 1.97 -7.14 -11.18
N ARG A 49 1.52 -7.52 -9.99
CA ARG A 49 0.54 -6.73 -9.24
C ARG A 49 1.29 -5.73 -8.36
N HIS A 50 0.73 -4.57 -8.09
CA HIS A 50 1.32 -3.63 -7.13
C HIS A 50 0.25 -2.84 -6.38
N TYR A 51 0.59 -2.38 -5.18
CA TYR A 51 -0.17 -1.35 -4.49
C TYR A 51 0.45 0.01 -4.76
N ARG A 52 -0.37 1.02 -5.04
CA ARG A 52 0.04 2.43 -5.10
C ARG A 52 -0.57 3.17 -3.93
N VAL A 53 0.23 3.96 -3.22
CA VAL A 53 -0.22 4.71 -2.06
C VAL A 53 -0.07 6.20 -2.33
N GLU A 54 -1.16 6.93 -2.13
CA GLU A 54 -1.22 8.38 -2.19
C GLU A 54 -1.59 8.97 -0.83
N TYR A 55 -1.05 10.16 -0.55
CA TYR A 55 -1.50 11.03 0.53
C TYR A 55 -1.84 12.40 -0.03
N ARG A 56 -3.08 12.85 0.19
CA ARG A 56 -3.63 14.12 -0.32
C ARG A 56 -3.40 14.32 -1.83
N GLY A 57 -3.52 13.25 -2.60
CA GLY A 57 -3.38 13.24 -4.06
C GLY A 57 -1.94 13.15 -4.56
N MET A 58 -0.93 13.09 -3.69
CA MET A 58 0.47 12.86 -4.06
C MET A 58 0.83 11.40 -3.85
N ILE A 59 1.49 10.77 -4.82
CA ILE A 59 2.04 9.41 -4.67
C ILE A 59 3.18 9.47 -3.66
N VAL A 60 3.08 8.66 -2.60
CA VAL A 60 4.06 8.59 -1.51
C VAL A 60 4.73 7.23 -1.39
N GLY A 61 4.21 6.21 -2.08
CA GLY A 61 4.85 4.90 -2.12
C GLY A 61 4.16 3.94 -3.10
N ASN A 62 4.88 2.88 -3.45
CA ASN A 62 4.36 1.72 -4.17
C ASN A 62 4.87 0.43 -3.52
N VAL A 63 4.12 -0.66 -3.64
CA VAL A 63 4.50 -1.99 -3.17
C VAL A 63 4.34 -2.97 -4.33
N ASP A 64 5.46 -3.37 -4.94
CA ASP A 64 5.47 -4.32 -6.05
C ASP A 64 5.39 -5.76 -5.53
N ILE A 65 4.43 -6.53 -6.03
CA ILE A 65 4.22 -7.93 -5.65
C ILE A 65 4.90 -8.79 -6.70
N ILE A 66 6.20 -8.97 -6.52
CA ILE A 66 7.06 -9.74 -7.43
C ILE A 66 6.93 -11.24 -7.12
N ILE A 67 6.77 -11.60 -5.84
CA ILE A 67 6.67 -12.98 -5.36
C ILE A 67 5.28 -13.24 -4.80
N SER A 68 4.46 -13.98 -5.54
CA SER A 68 3.07 -14.26 -5.15
C SER A 68 2.94 -15.00 -3.81
N ARG A 69 3.93 -15.81 -3.43
CA ARG A 69 3.94 -16.54 -2.14
C ARG A 69 4.02 -15.61 -0.92
N ARG A 70 4.61 -14.42 -1.07
CA ARG A 70 4.75 -13.41 0.00
C ARG A 70 3.66 -12.35 -0.03
N PHE A 71 2.64 -12.52 -0.88
CA PHE A 71 1.59 -11.52 -1.08
C PHE A 71 0.90 -11.08 0.23
N ARG A 72 0.61 -12.04 1.13
CA ARG A 72 0.01 -11.75 2.44
C ARG A 72 0.93 -10.94 3.36
N GLU A 73 2.24 -11.18 3.28
CA GLU A 73 3.22 -10.42 4.07
C GLU A 73 3.26 -8.96 3.61
N TYR A 74 3.31 -8.72 2.29
CA TYR A 74 3.27 -7.36 1.74
C TYR A 74 1.99 -6.60 2.12
N GLN A 75 0.84 -7.27 2.12
CA GLN A 75 -0.43 -6.66 2.54
C GLN A 75 -0.42 -6.29 4.03
N ARG A 76 0.14 -7.16 4.87
CA ARG A 76 0.28 -6.91 6.31
C ARG A 76 1.24 -5.76 6.60
N GLU A 77 2.41 -5.76 5.97
CA GLU A 77 3.40 -4.69 6.09
C GLU A 77 2.83 -3.34 5.64
N LEU A 78 2.12 -3.31 4.52
CA LEU A 78 1.43 -2.12 4.04
C LEU A 78 0.38 -1.63 5.03
N ALA A 79 -0.41 -2.53 5.61
CA ALA A 79 -1.44 -2.18 6.58
C ALA A 79 -0.84 -1.57 7.86
N ILE A 80 0.19 -2.20 8.42
CA ILE A 80 0.91 -1.69 9.59
C ILE A 80 1.50 -0.32 9.29
N TRP A 81 2.12 -0.16 8.12
CA TRP A 81 2.70 1.11 7.72
C TRP A 81 1.64 2.21 7.60
N LEU A 82 0.52 1.96 6.92
CA LEU A 82 -0.58 2.92 6.79
C LEU A 82 -1.08 3.40 8.15
N VAL A 83 -1.30 2.48 9.09
CA VAL A 83 -1.75 2.82 10.44
C VAL A 83 -0.69 3.62 11.19
N SER A 84 0.59 3.23 11.11
CA SER A 84 1.70 4.00 11.70
C SER A 84 1.83 5.43 11.15
N LYS A 85 1.32 5.68 9.94
CA LYS A 85 1.26 7.00 9.30
C LYS A 85 -0.06 7.74 9.55
N GLY A 86 -0.93 7.19 10.39
CA GLY A 86 -2.20 7.80 10.80
C GLY A 86 -3.36 7.56 9.83
N ALA A 87 -3.27 6.58 8.93
CA ALA A 87 -4.43 6.15 8.16
C ALA A 87 -5.43 5.43 9.09
N ASN A 88 -6.68 5.87 9.08
CA ASN A 88 -7.72 5.33 9.97
C ASN A 88 -8.67 4.38 9.21
N PRO A 89 -8.67 3.07 9.52
CA PRO A 89 -9.51 2.09 8.84
C PRO A 89 -11.01 2.25 9.14
N ALA A 90 -11.40 2.99 10.19
CA ALA A 90 -12.81 3.25 10.50
C ALA A 90 -13.49 4.21 9.50
N ARG A 91 -12.72 4.91 8.67
CA ARG A 91 -13.21 5.88 7.67
C ARG A 91 -12.82 5.46 6.26
N VAL A 92 -13.19 4.24 5.88
CA VAL A 92 -12.92 3.68 4.55
C VAL A 92 -13.99 4.08 3.53
N VAL A 93 -13.54 4.45 2.33
CA VAL A 93 -14.41 4.61 1.15
C VAL A 93 -13.83 3.78 0.02
N TYR A 94 -14.62 2.86 -0.52
CA TYR A 94 -14.27 2.07 -1.70
C TYR A 94 -14.53 2.87 -2.98
N ARG A 95 -13.59 2.82 -3.91
CA ARG A 95 -13.61 3.52 -5.19
C ARG A 95 -12.93 2.65 -6.25
N ARG A 96 -13.07 2.99 -7.52
CA ARG A 96 -12.19 2.46 -8.57
C ARG A 96 -10.84 3.17 -8.55
N ALA A 97 -9.79 2.47 -8.96
CA ALA A 97 -8.47 3.05 -9.18
C ALA A 97 -8.51 4.11 -10.29
N ARG A 98 -7.69 5.16 -10.15
CA ARG A 98 -7.67 6.29 -11.09
C ARG A 98 -7.02 5.95 -12.43
N THR A 99 -6.28 4.85 -12.54
CA THR A 99 -5.52 4.52 -13.75
C THR A 99 -5.73 3.05 -14.12
N PRO A 100 -6.49 2.75 -15.18
CA PRO A 100 -6.42 1.45 -15.82
C PRO A 100 -5.22 1.39 -16.78
N LEU A 101 -4.44 0.30 -16.70
CA LEU A 101 -3.52 -0.24 -17.72
C LEU A 101 -2.68 0.78 -18.53
N ASN A 102 -1.63 1.33 -17.92
CA ASN A 102 -0.30 1.49 -18.57
C ASN A 102 0.64 2.24 -17.62
N GLY A 103 1.44 1.47 -16.89
CA GLY A 103 2.57 1.98 -16.10
C GLY A 103 3.64 2.66 -16.97
N MET A 104 3.64 2.51 -18.30
CA MET A 104 4.52 3.29 -19.19
C MET A 104 4.15 4.76 -19.33
N ARG A 105 2.89 5.16 -19.10
CA ARG A 105 2.45 6.55 -19.38
C ARG A 105 2.77 7.54 -18.27
N ARG A 106 3.14 7.07 -17.08
CA ARG A 106 3.73 7.90 -16.04
C ARG A 106 5.01 7.20 -15.67
N GLY A 107 6.14 7.89 -15.78
CA GLY A 107 7.45 7.39 -15.32
C GLY A 107 7.44 7.12 -13.82
N ILE A 108 6.68 6.12 -13.39
CA ILE A 108 6.64 5.61 -12.04
C ILE A 108 7.97 4.88 -11.90
N PRO A 109 8.85 5.33 -11.00
CA PRO A 109 10.15 4.70 -10.80
C PRO A 109 9.92 3.21 -10.49
N ARG A 110 10.54 2.32 -11.28
CA ARG A 110 10.61 0.90 -10.93
C ARG A 110 11.44 0.79 -9.66
N TRP A 111 10.89 0.15 -8.64
CA TRP A 111 11.49 0.16 -7.31
C TRP A 111 11.57 -1.28 -6.79
N ASN A 112 12.78 -1.80 -6.58
CA ASN A 112 13.06 -3.21 -6.23
C ASN A 112 12.91 -3.52 -4.73
N GLY A 113 12.01 -2.83 -4.02
CA GLY A 113 11.81 -3.01 -2.57
C GLY A 113 10.86 -1.98 -1.96
N LEU A 114 10.56 -2.13 -0.67
CA LEU A 114 9.87 -1.08 0.09
C LEU A 114 10.88 0.03 0.41
N VAL A 115 10.80 1.18 -0.25
CA VAL A 115 11.41 2.41 0.29
C VAL A 115 10.37 3.46 0.57
N PHE A 116 10.36 3.81 1.84
CA PHE A 116 9.65 4.93 2.39
C PHE A 116 10.63 6.10 2.44
N VAL A 117 10.33 7.17 1.70
CA VAL A 117 11.06 8.43 1.81
C VAL A 117 10.38 9.26 2.90
N PRO A 118 10.93 9.33 4.13
CA PRO A 118 10.48 10.36 5.07
C PRO A 118 10.92 11.72 4.51
N LYS A 119 9.98 12.68 4.48
CA LYS A 119 10.36 14.09 4.55
C LYS A 119 10.45 14.48 6.02
#